data_AF-A0A9C8GNN6-F1
#
_entry.id   AF-A0A9C8GNN6-F1
#
_cell.length_a   1.000
_cell.length_b   1.000
_cell.length_c   1.000
_cell.angle_alpha   90.00
_cell.angle_beta   90.00
_cell.angle_gamma   90.00
#
_symmetry.space_group_name_H-M   'P 1'
#
loop_
_entity.id
_entity.type
_entity.pdbx_description
1 polymer ?
#
loop_
_entity_poly.entity_id
_entity_poly.type
_entity_poly.pdbx_seq_one_letter_code
_entity_poly.pdbx_strand_id
1 'polypeptide(L)'
;MIFCDYSNILDEETFIRALDEAEAEVLEQAPGTLILMLIDVTGSRITSKVTNRARDLSAAARAKEIPSSPTAIVGVSSPAQKAVVMALQFLRPDLRMVESIPAAKDWLVSRVSE
;
A
#
# COMPACT_ATOMS: atom_id res chain seq x y z
N MET A 1 6.56 -3.55 10.45
CA MET A 1 5.56 -3.87 9.41
C MET A 1 4.32 -3.08 9.75
N ILE A 2 3.80 -2.32 8.80
CA ILE A 2 2.56 -1.55 8.95
C ILE A 2 1.46 -2.35 8.24
N PHE A 3 0.35 -2.59 8.95
CA PHE A 3 -0.83 -3.22 8.37
C PHE A 3 -1.93 -2.18 8.22
N CYS A 4 -2.32 -1.93 6.98
CA CYS A 4 -3.37 -1.00 6.60
C CYS A 4 -4.62 -1.80 6.23
N ASP A 5 -5.57 -1.90 7.16
CA ASP A 5 -6.89 -2.48 6.90
C ASP A 5 -7.81 -1.42 6.29
N TYR A 6 -7.97 -1.47 4.97
CA TYR A 6 -8.92 -0.65 4.24
C TYR A 6 -10.10 -1.45 3.73
N SER A 7 -10.35 -2.65 4.29
CA SER A 7 -11.41 -3.54 3.82
C SER A 7 -12.79 -2.92 3.99
N ASN A 8 -13.67 -3.15 3.03
CA ASN A 8 -15.06 -2.67 2.98
C ASN A 8 -15.22 -1.14 3.02
N ILE A 9 -14.15 -0.37 2.80
CA ILE A 9 -14.25 1.09 2.65
C ILE A 9 -14.77 1.41 1.26
N LEU A 10 -16.05 1.79 1.19
CA LEU A 10 -16.74 2.16 -0.05
C LEU A 10 -16.77 3.67 -0.29
N ASP A 11 -16.61 4.44 0.78
CA ASP A 11 -16.61 5.89 0.79
C ASP A 11 -15.19 6.43 0.55
N GLU A 12 -15.06 7.37 -0.39
CA GLU A 12 -13.78 7.91 -0.82
C GLU A 12 -13.13 8.76 0.26
N GLU A 13 -13.90 9.57 1.00
CA GLU A 13 -13.38 10.43 2.07
C GLU A 13 -12.81 9.60 3.23
N THR A 14 -13.53 8.55 3.62
CA THR A 14 -13.08 7.59 4.64
C THR A 14 -11.79 6.89 4.20
N PHE A 15 -11.67 6.52 2.93
CA PHE A 15 -10.44 5.91 2.40
C PHE A 15 -9.28 6.90 2.46
N ILE A 16 -9.49 8.15 2.04
CA ILE A 16 -8.47 9.20 2.09
C ILE A 16 -8.01 9.44 3.53
N ARG A 17 -8.93 9.52 4.50
CA ARG A 17 -8.57 9.68 5.91
C ARG A 17 -7.74 8.50 6.43
N ALA A 18 -8.09 7.27 6.05
CA ALA A 18 -7.31 6.09 6.42
C ALA A 18 -5.89 6.13 5.81
N LEU A 19 -5.73 6.69 4.61
CA LEU A 19 -4.41 6.96 4.02
C LEU A 19 -3.65 8.06 4.77
N ASP A 20 -4.32 9.09 5.25
CA ASP A 20 -3.68 10.15 6.06
C ASP A 20 -3.18 9.60 7.41
N GLU A 21 -3.93 8.70 8.03
CA GLU A 21 -3.51 7.98 9.24
C GLU A 21 -2.27 7.11 8.98
N ALA A 22 -2.28 6.34 7.88
CA ALA A 22 -1.12 5.55 7.48
C ALA A 22 0.09 6.42 7.10
N GLU A 23 -0.13 7.59 6.51
CA GLU A 23 0.96 8.55 6.24
C GLU A 23 1.61 9.01 7.54
N ALA A 24 0.83 9.38 8.55
CA ALA A 24 1.37 9.79 9.84
C ALA A 24 2.29 8.70 10.43
N GLU A 25 1.84 7.43 10.43
CA GLU A 25 2.62 6.30 10.94
C GLU A 25 3.91 6.05 10.12
N VAL A 26 3.82 6.15 8.79
CA VAL A 26 4.99 6.05 7.90
C VAL A 26 5.97 7.19 8.15
N LEU A 27 5.47 8.42 8.28
CA LEU A 27 6.29 9.60 8.50
C LEU A 27 6.81 9.73 9.94
N GLU A 28 6.42 8.87 10.87
CA GLU A 28 7.08 8.75 12.18
C GLU A 28 8.38 7.96 12.11
N GLN A 29 8.58 7.14 11.07
CA GLN A 29 9.78 6.30 10.94
C GLN A 29 11.04 7.14 10.72
N ALA A 30 12.19 6.62 11.18
CA ALA A 30 13.47 7.26 10.98
C ALA A 30 13.90 7.21 9.50
N PRO A 31 14.64 8.22 8.99
CA PRO A 31 15.28 8.15 7.67
C PRO A 31 16.02 6.83 7.45
N GLY A 32 15.94 6.26 6.25
CA GLY A 32 16.55 4.97 5.90
C GLY A 32 15.83 3.73 6.43
N THR A 33 14.76 3.86 7.21
CA THR A 33 14.01 2.71 7.73
C THR A 33 13.27 1.99 6.61
N LEU A 34 13.56 0.71 6.40
CA LEU A 34 12.77 -0.15 5.52
C LEU A 34 11.43 -0.50 6.18
N ILE A 35 10.33 -0.12 5.56
CA ILE A 35 8.98 -0.48 6.02
C ILE A 35 8.49 -1.66 5.17
N LEU A 36 7.84 -2.62 5.82
CA LEU A 36 7.03 -3.63 5.12
C LEU A 36 5.57 -3.20 5.25
N MET A 37 4.89 -2.99 4.12
CA MET A 37 3.48 -2.59 4.10
C MET A 37 2.59 -3.73 3.63
N LEU A 38 1.55 -4.02 4.39
CA LEU A 38 0.47 -4.93 4.01
C LEU A 38 -0.82 -4.11 3.93
N ILE A 39 -1.45 -4.09 2.77
CA ILE A 39 -2.68 -3.33 2.51
C ILE A 39 -3.79 -4.32 2.17
N ASP A 40 -4.88 -4.31 2.94
CA ASP A 40 -6.09 -5.06 2.59
C ASP A 40 -7.16 -4.10 2.04
N VAL A 41 -7.59 -4.34 0.80
CA VAL A 41 -8.65 -3.58 0.12
C VAL A 41 -9.85 -4.46 -0.23
N THR A 42 -10.02 -5.58 0.47
CA THR A 42 -11.12 -6.53 0.25
C THR A 42 -12.46 -5.84 0.39
N GLY A 43 -13.29 -5.91 -0.65
CA GLY A 43 -14.62 -5.28 -0.65
C GLY A 43 -14.60 -3.76 -0.77
N SER A 44 -13.46 -3.14 -1.04
CA SER A 44 -13.30 -1.67 -1.03
C SER A 44 -13.36 -1.05 -2.41
N ARG A 45 -13.64 0.25 -2.45
CA ARG A 45 -13.70 1.03 -3.67
C ARG A 45 -12.43 1.86 -3.86
N ILE A 46 -11.53 1.38 -4.71
CA ILE A 46 -10.36 2.16 -5.15
C ILE A 46 -10.76 3.06 -6.32
N THR A 47 -10.59 4.37 -6.16
CA THR A 47 -10.79 5.39 -7.20
C THR A 47 -9.46 6.04 -7.62
N SER A 48 -9.47 6.82 -8.70
CA SER A 48 -8.27 7.57 -9.12
C SER A 48 -7.77 8.55 -8.05
N LYS A 49 -8.66 9.11 -7.23
CA LYS A 49 -8.27 10.01 -6.13
C LYS A 49 -7.57 9.24 -5.01
N VAL A 50 -8.09 8.08 -4.62
CA VAL A 50 -7.44 7.18 -3.66
C VAL A 50 -6.04 6.81 -4.13
N THR A 51 -5.89 6.45 -5.42
CA THR A 51 -4.57 6.12 -5.97
C THR A 51 -3.62 7.31 -6.04
N ASN A 52 -4.14 8.51 -6.35
CA ASN A 52 -3.32 9.73 -6.35
C ASN A 52 -2.83 10.05 -4.93
N ARG A 53 -3.70 9.96 -3.93
CA ARG A 53 -3.33 10.21 -2.54
C ARG A 53 -2.29 9.20 -2.03
N ALA A 54 -2.43 7.92 -2.37
CA ALA A 54 -1.44 6.90 -2.05
C ALA A 54 -0.07 7.16 -2.71
N ARG A 55 -0.06 7.72 -3.93
CA ARG A 55 1.16 8.19 -4.59
C ARG A 55 1.77 9.38 -3.84
N ASP A 56 0.94 10.32 -3.39
CA ASP A 56 1.40 11.49 -2.64
C ASP A 56 2.03 11.08 -1.30
N LEU A 57 1.45 10.09 -0.59
CA LEU A 57 2.05 9.46 0.59
C LEU A 57 3.43 8.88 0.26
N SER A 58 3.52 8.10 -0.82
CA SER A 58 4.81 7.54 -1.26
C SER A 58 5.85 8.62 -1.58
N ALA A 59 5.43 9.77 -2.11
CA ALA A 59 6.31 10.90 -2.37
C ALA A 59 6.75 11.59 -1.07
N ALA A 60 5.85 11.76 -0.10
CA ALA A 60 6.16 12.31 1.22
C ALA A 60 7.18 11.42 1.97
N ALA A 61 7.00 10.10 1.95
CA ALA A 61 7.94 9.16 2.54
C ALA A 61 9.34 9.29 1.91
N ARG A 62 9.43 9.35 0.58
CA ARG A 62 10.70 9.57 -0.13
C ARG A 62 11.36 10.90 0.22
N ALA A 63 10.58 11.96 0.40
CA ALA A 63 11.09 13.27 0.82
C ALA A 63 11.71 13.24 2.23
N LYS A 64 11.29 12.29 3.08
CA LYS A 64 11.88 12.03 4.40
C LYS A 64 13.01 10.98 4.36
N GLU A 65 13.54 10.67 3.18
CA GLU A 65 14.56 9.64 2.96
C GLU A 65 14.14 8.23 3.46
N ILE A 66 12.83 7.98 3.52
CA ILE A 66 12.30 6.63 3.76
C ILE A 66 12.29 5.92 2.40
N PRO A 67 13.00 4.78 2.26
CA PRO A 67 13.10 4.07 1.00
C PRO A 67 11.74 3.51 0.54
N SER A 68 11.66 3.24 -0.77
CA SER A 68 10.52 2.54 -1.34
C SER A 68 10.34 1.19 -0.63
N SER A 69 9.16 1.00 -0.07
CA SER A 69 8.87 -0.06 0.88
C SER A 69 8.17 -1.23 0.19
N PRO A 70 8.65 -2.48 0.34
CA PRO A 70 7.92 -3.67 -0.09
C PRO A 70 6.47 -3.60 0.37
N THR A 71 5.54 -3.66 -0.58
CA THR A 71 4.12 -3.44 -0.36
C THR A 71 3.31 -4.61 -0.93
N ALA A 72 2.61 -5.35 -0.08
CA ALA A 72 1.68 -6.39 -0.49
C ALA A 72 0.24 -5.87 -0.45
N ILE A 73 -0.54 -6.11 -1.50
CA ILE A 73 -1.95 -5.71 -1.58
C ILE A 73 -2.83 -6.96 -1.70
N VAL A 74 -3.79 -7.10 -0.80
CA VAL A 74 -4.79 -8.18 -0.74
C VAL A 74 -6.16 -7.63 -1.14
N GLY A 75 -7.01 -8.45 -1.76
CA GLY A 75 -8.44 -8.11 -1.91
C GLY A 75 -8.82 -7.35 -3.18
N VAL A 76 -7.90 -7.21 -4.14
CA VAL A 76 -8.15 -6.56 -5.44
C VAL A 76 -9.05 -7.46 -6.31
N SER A 77 -10.36 -7.22 -6.29
CA SER A 77 -11.35 -8.12 -6.88
C SER A 77 -11.78 -7.73 -8.30
N SER A 78 -11.99 -6.43 -8.56
CA SER A 78 -12.52 -5.98 -9.86
C SER A 78 -11.46 -5.89 -10.96
N PRO A 79 -11.79 -6.18 -12.24
CA PRO A 79 -10.85 -6.07 -13.36
C PRO A 79 -10.23 -4.67 -13.51
N ALA A 80 -11.01 -3.61 -13.28
CA ALA A 80 -10.54 -2.24 -13.35
C ALA A 80 -9.48 -1.95 -12.26
N GLN A 81 -9.72 -2.39 -11.02
CA GLN A 81 -8.74 -2.24 -9.94
C GLN A 81 -7.48 -3.05 -10.20
N LYS A 82 -7.62 -4.28 -10.72
CA LYS A 82 -6.46 -5.10 -11.12
C LYS A 82 -5.61 -4.38 -12.17
N ALA A 83 -6.23 -3.79 -13.20
CA ALA A 83 -5.50 -3.05 -14.22
C ALA A 83 -4.74 -1.84 -13.65
N VAL A 84 -5.38 -1.09 -12.74
CA VAL A 84 -4.74 0.04 -12.03
C VAL A 84 -3.55 -0.44 -11.21
N VAL A 85 -3.70 -1.50 -10.42
CA VAL A 85 -2.61 -2.02 -9.60
C VAL A 85 -1.48 -2.60 -10.45
N MET A 86 -1.78 -3.31 -11.54
CA MET A 86 -0.77 -3.80 -12.48
C MET A 86 0.04 -2.66 -13.11
N ALA A 87 -0.61 -1.55 -13.47
CA ALA A 87 0.09 -0.37 -13.96
C ALA A 87 1.00 0.24 -12.88
N LEU A 88 0.56 0.25 -11.61
CA LEU A 88 1.39 0.70 -10.49
C LEU A 88 2.60 -0.21 -10.27
N GLN A 89 2.45 -1.54 -10.41
CA GLN A 89 3.56 -2.50 -10.27
C GLN A 89 4.68 -2.26 -11.28
N PHE A 90 4.36 -1.76 -12.48
CA PHE A 90 5.38 -1.38 -13.46
C PHE A 90 6.29 -0.24 -12.95
N LEU A 91 5.72 0.71 -12.20
CA LEU A 91 6.44 1.83 -11.60
C LEU A 91 7.00 1.52 -10.20
N ARG A 92 6.47 0.47 -9.56
CA ARG A 92 6.76 0.02 -8.19
C ARG A 92 7.03 -1.49 -8.21
N PRO A 93 8.24 -1.92 -8.59
CA PRO A 93 8.59 -3.36 -8.61
C PRO A 93 8.55 -3.98 -7.20
N ASP A 94 8.60 -3.15 -6.17
CA ASP A 94 8.41 -3.46 -4.76
C ASP A 94 6.93 -3.59 -4.35
N LEU A 95 5.97 -3.50 -5.27
CA LEU A 95 4.54 -3.69 -5.02
C LEU A 95 4.06 -5.03 -5.58
N ARG A 96 3.33 -5.80 -4.77
CA ARG A 96 2.78 -7.10 -5.18
C ARG A 96 1.32 -7.28 -4.78
N MET A 97 0.47 -7.60 -5.76
CA MET A 97 -0.84 -8.19 -5.46
C MET A 97 -0.68 -9.63 -5.02
N VAL A 98 -1.39 -10.01 -3.97
CA VAL A 98 -1.39 -11.34 -3.38
C VAL A 98 -2.82 -11.78 -3.06
N GLU A 99 -3.04 -13.08 -3.00
CA GLU A 99 -4.39 -13.66 -2.88
C GLU A 99 -4.92 -13.66 -1.44
N SER A 100 -4.04 -13.55 -0.44
CA SER A 100 -4.42 -13.61 0.98
C SER A 100 -3.42 -12.91 1.88
N ILE A 101 -3.86 -12.54 3.09
CA ILE A 101 -2.99 -11.97 4.14
C ILE A 101 -1.82 -12.90 4.49
N PRO A 102 -1.98 -14.23 4.67
CA PRO A 102 -0.85 -15.12 4.88
C PRO A 102 0.20 -15.04 3.75
N ALA A 103 -0.23 -15.13 2.49
CA ALA A 103 0.68 -15.01 1.35
C ALA A 103 1.36 -13.63 1.28
N ALA A 104 0.66 -12.58 1.71
CA ALA A 104 1.22 -11.23 1.83
C ALA A 104 2.39 -11.20 2.82
N LYS A 105 2.19 -11.79 4.01
CA LYS A 105 3.22 -11.85 5.07
C LYS A 105 4.44 -12.65 4.62
N ASP A 106 4.22 -13.83 4.03
CA ASP A 106 5.31 -14.68 3.55
C ASP A 106 6.16 -13.96 2.51
N TRP A 107 5.52 -13.27 1.55
CA TRP A 107 6.24 -12.50 0.54
C TRP A 107 6.95 -11.27 1.12
N LEU A 108 6.35 -10.55 2.07
CA LEU A 108 7.00 -9.39 2.68
C LEU A 108 8.24 -9.78 3.49
N VAL A 109 8.16 -10.88 4.24
CA VAL A 109 9.31 -11.39 5.02
C VAL A 109 10.45 -11.80 4.08
N SER A 110 10.14 -12.39 2.92
CA SER A 110 11.17 -12.78 1.94
C SER A 110 11.94 -11.57 1.37
N ARG A 111 11.44 -10.34 1.51
CA ARG A 111 12.11 -9.10 1.05
C ARG A 111 13.08 -8.49 2.05
N VAL A 112 13.08 -8.95 3.30
CA VAL A 112 14.04 -8.49 4.31
C VAL A 112 15.31 -9.33 4.31
N SER A 113 15.26 -10.51 3.68
CA SER A 113 16.39 -11.46 3.62
C SER A 113 17.22 -11.37 2.33
N GLU A 114 16.87 -10.43 1.43
CA GLU A 114 17.60 -10.09 0.19
C GLU A 114 18.51 -8.88 0.42
#